data_AF-A0A841FSU7-F1
#
_entry.id   AF-A0A841FSU7-F1
#
_cell.length_a   1.000
_cell.length_b   1.000
_cell.length_c   1.000
_cell.angle_alpha   90.00
_cell.angle_beta   90.00
_cell.angle_gamma   90.00
#
_symmetry.space_group_name_H-M   'P 1'
#
loop_
_entity.id
_entity.type
_entity.pdbx_description
1 polymer ?
#
loop_
_entity_poly.entity_id
_entity_poly.type
_entity_poly.pdbx_seq_one_letter_code
_entity_poly.pdbx_strand_id
1 'polypeptide(L)'
;MRKRIITFIALAFAVFGLLGSTAASASETGSEPAGVSSLTELKSGQVGTLASEEIDYAVEHALTDPTKYCAGNGYVSGCVQPYGDVLWIKDNASNGAHVTLKWEDLDGDRYGKCRNTLGADAGWARCNKDLPENHRIAWQLAYKVSSGSDWSYSPVYETRV
;
A
#
# COMPACT_ATOMS: atom_id res chain seq x y z
N MET A 1 -4.26 -14.13 36.16
CA MET A 1 -5.36 -14.10 35.15
C MET A 1 -6.48 -13.20 35.66
N ARG A 2 -6.60 -11.98 35.14
CA ARG A 2 -7.68 -11.04 35.52
C ARG A 2 -8.58 -10.84 34.31
N LYS A 3 -9.76 -11.49 34.35
CA LYS A 3 -10.87 -11.27 33.42
C LYS A 3 -11.34 -9.83 33.55
N ARG A 4 -11.26 -9.05 32.47
CA ARG A 4 -11.97 -7.77 32.37
C ARG A 4 -13.12 -7.95 31.39
N ILE A 5 -14.28 -8.19 31.98
CA ILE A 5 -15.62 -7.92 31.46
C ILE A 5 -15.79 -6.40 31.40
N ILE A 6 -16.68 -5.88 30.54
CA ILE A 6 -17.32 -4.53 30.49
C ILE A 6 -17.16 -3.94 29.07
N THR A 7 -18.17 -3.45 28.33
CA THR A 7 -19.63 -3.40 28.41
C THR A 7 -20.07 -2.93 27.02
N PHE A 8 -21.02 -3.61 26.38
CA PHE A 8 -21.60 -3.18 25.11
C PHE A 8 -22.47 -1.94 25.33
N ILE A 9 -22.05 -0.79 24.79
CA ILE A 9 -22.92 0.38 24.66
C ILE A 9 -23.49 0.35 23.25
N ALA A 10 -24.74 -0.08 23.15
CA ALA A 10 -25.57 0.14 21.97
C ALA A 10 -25.97 1.62 21.94
N LEU A 11 -25.50 2.38 20.96
CA LEU A 11 -26.04 3.72 20.67
C LEU A 11 -26.90 3.66 19.42
N ALA A 12 -28.14 4.11 19.58
CA ALA A 12 -29.20 4.08 18.60
C ALA A 12 -29.10 5.24 17.58
N PHE A 13 -29.43 4.87 16.34
CA PHE A 13 -30.11 5.63 15.27
C PHE A 13 -30.14 7.17 15.32
N ALA A 14 -29.66 7.78 14.23
CA ALA A 14 -30.31 8.94 13.62
C ALA A 14 -30.38 8.73 12.10
N VAL A 15 -31.59 8.41 11.62
CA VAL A 15 -31.98 8.45 10.21
C VAL A 15 -32.36 9.91 9.92
N PHE A 16 -31.66 10.58 9.01
CA PHE A 16 -32.10 11.88 8.48
C PHE A 16 -31.54 12.13 7.09
N GLY A 17 -32.43 12.49 6.15
CA GLY A 17 -32.06 13.28 4.97
C GLY A 17 -32.07 12.56 3.63
N LEU A 18 -33.27 12.29 3.11
CA LEU A 18 -33.53 12.20 1.67
C LEU A 18 -33.47 13.63 1.07
N LEU A 19 -32.97 13.76 -0.17
CA LEU A 19 -33.18 14.82 -1.19
C LEU A 19 -31.87 15.44 -1.71
N GLY A 20 -31.61 15.26 -3.01
CA GLY A 20 -30.57 16.01 -3.72
C GLY A 20 -30.16 15.41 -5.06
N SER A 21 -31.02 15.51 -6.06
CA SER A 21 -30.78 15.20 -7.47
C SER A 21 -29.66 16.05 -8.09
N THR A 22 -28.88 15.50 -9.03
CA THR A 22 -28.82 15.91 -10.45
C THR A 22 -27.56 15.38 -11.15
N ALA A 23 -27.76 14.94 -12.39
CA ALA A 23 -26.77 14.36 -13.28
C ALA A 23 -25.90 15.42 -13.95
N ALA A 24 -24.65 15.06 -14.26
CA ALA A 24 -23.91 15.66 -15.36
C ALA A 24 -23.08 14.56 -16.05
N SER A 25 -23.59 14.09 -17.18
CA SER A 25 -22.85 13.29 -18.15
C SER A 25 -22.05 14.24 -19.04
N ALA A 26 -20.73 14.13 -19.06
CA ALA A 26 -19.90 14.73 -20.08
C ALA A 26 -19.17 13.60 -20.82
N SER A 27 -19.57 13.38 -22.07
CA SER A 27 -18.85 12.55 -23.03
C SER A 27 -17.86 13.44 -23.78
N GLU A 28 -16.58 13.14 -23.68
CA GLU A 28 -15.58 13.71 -24.58
C GLU A 28 -15.16 12.63 -25.58
N THR A 29 -15.75 12.71 -26.77
CA THR A 29 -15.22 12.16 -28.00
C THR A 29 -14.00 12.98 -28.41
N GLY A 30 -12.80 12.42 -28.26
CA GLY A 30 -11.54 13.07 -28.63
C GLY A 30 -10.69 12.15 -29.52
N SER A 31 -10.64 12.53 -30.79
CA SER A 31 -9.91 11.97 -31.94
C SER A 31 -8.62 11.18 -31.70
N GLU A 32 -8.56 10.02 -32.37
CA GLU A 32 -7.35 9.29 -32.78
C GLU A 32 -6.44 10.14 -33.68
N PRO A 33 -5.15 10.33 -33.33
CA PRO A 33 -4.14 10.72 -34.31
C PRO A 33 -3.60 9.47 -35.03
N ALA A 34 -3.98 9.32 -36.30
CA ALA A 34 -3.28 8.45 -37.24
C ALA A 34 -1.88 9.05 -37.52
N GLY A 35 -0.84 8.37 -37.03
CA GLY A 35 0.55 8.82 -37.18
C GLY A 35 1.55 7.72 -36.88
N VAL A 36 1.42 6.56 -37.54
CA VAL A 36 2.44 5.50 -37.52
C VAL A 36 3.61 5.89 -38.42
N SER A 37 4.55 6.65 -37.86
CA SER A 37 5.88 6.82 -38.45
C SER A 37 6.73 5.58 -38.14
N SER A 38 6.99 4.82 -39.20
CA SER A 38 8.16 3.98 -39.47
C SER A 38 9.23 3.96 -38.37
N LEU A 39 9.16 2.96 -37.48
CA LEU A 39 10.30 2.58 -36.65
C LEU A 39 11.21 1.69 -37.49
N THR A 40 12.31 2.29 -37.88
CA THR A 40 13.47 1.65 -38.47
C THR A 40 13.90 0.48 -37.59
N GLU A 41 13.82 -0.73 -38.16
CA GLU A 41 14.60 -1.94 -37.89
C GLU A 41 15.60 -1.86 -36.71
N LEU A 42 15.10 -1.84 -35.48
CA LEU A 42 15.90 -2.15 -34.30
C LEU A 42 15.99 -3.67 -34.20
N LYS A 43 17.19 -4.14 -34.53
CA LYS A 43 17.70 -5.50 -34.40
C LYS A 43 17.03 -6.26 -33.24
N SER A 44 16.09 -7.13 -33.60
CA SER A 44 15.51 -8.17 -32.75
C SER A 44 16.65 -8.90 -32.02
N GLY A 45 16.71 -8.81 -30.68
CA GLY A 45 17.75 -9.55 -29.95
C GLY A 45 17.97 -9.25 -28.47
N GLN A 46 17.49 -8.14 -27.90
CA GLN A 46 17.59 -7.90 -26.44
C GLN A 46 16.37 -7.13 -25.94
N VAL A 47 15.25 -7.82 -25.76
CA VAL A 47 14.20 -7.34 -24.85
C VAL A 47 14.69 -7.71 -23.45
N GLY A 48 15.40 -6.78 -22.81
CA GLY A 48 15.67 -6.91 -21.37
C GLY A 48 14.34 -7.08 -20.67
N THR A 49 14.15 -8.19 -19.95
CA THR A 49 12.96 -8.36 -19.11
C THR A 49 13.08 -7.32 -18.00
N LEU A 50 12.34 -6.22 -18.13
CA LEU A 50 12.19 -5.28 -17.03
C LEU A 50 11.53 -6.04 -15.90
N ALA A 51 12.15 -6.04 -14.72
CA ALA A 51 11.55 -6.63 -13.54
C ALA A 51 10.15 -6.04 -13.34
N SER A 52 9.16 -6.92 -13.19
CA SER A 52 7.76 -6.53 -13.03
C SER A 52 7.51 -6.14 -11.59
N GLU A 53 6.78 -5.04 -11.35
CA GLU A 53 6.44 -4.61 -10.00
C GLU A 53 5.58 -5.67 -9.27
N GLU A 54 6.05 -6.12 -8.11
CA GLU A 54 5.33 -7.10 -7.29
C GLU A 54 4.29 -6.43 -6.39
N ILE A 55 3.01 -6.47 -6.76
CA ILE A 55 1.92 -5.86 -5.96
C ILE A 55 1.14 -6.94 -5.20
N ASP A 56 1.19 -6.90 -3.87
CA ASP A 56 0.34 -7.73 -3.00
C ASP A 56 -0.62 -6.88 -2.17
N TYR A 57 -1.75 -7.49 -1.82
CA TYR A 57 -2.74 -6.92 -0.91
C TYR A 57 -2.55 -7.50 0.49
N ALA A 58 -2.49 -6.60 1.47
CA ALA A 58 -2.27 -6.98 2.85
C ALA A 58 -3.48 -7.74 3.42
N VAL A 59 -3.20 -8.78 4.18
CA VAL A 59 -4.21 -9.54 4.93
C VAL A 59 -4.15 -9.15 6.40
N GLU A 60 -5.31 -9.08 7.05
CA GLU A 60 -5.40 -8.77 8.48
C GLU A 60 -4.60 -9.79 9.29
N HIS A 61 -3.73 -9.30 10.17
CA HIS A 61 -2.96 -10.15 11.05
C HIS A 61 -2.49 -9.37 12.27
N ALA A 62 -2.59 -9.96 13.45
CA ALA A 62 -2.01 -9.36 14.64
C ALA A 62 -0.48 -9.27 14.49
N LEU A 63 0.10 -8.10 14.78
CA LEU A 63 1.55 -7.94 14.82
C LEU A 63 2.12 -8.72 16.01
N THR A 64 2.61 -9.93 15.76
CA THR A 64 3.09 -10.86 16.78
C THR A 64 4.61 -10.89 16.92
N ASP A 65 5.34 -10.47 15.89
CA ASP A 65 6.78 -10.66 15.81
C ASP A 65 7.55 -9.62 16.63
N PRO A 66 8.45 -10.02 17.54
CA PRO A 66 9.18 -9.08 18.39
C PRO A 66 10.28 -8.34 17.61
N THR A 67 10.95 -9.02 16.68
CA THR A 67 12.07 -8.50 15.89
C THR A 67 11.57 -7.87 14.61
N LYS A 68 11.63 -6.54 14.51
CA LYS A 68 11.16 -5.77 13.36
C LYS A 68 11.68 -4.34 13.41
N TYR A 69 11.87 -3.75 12.24
CA TYR A 69 12.19 -2.33 12.08
C TYR A 69 10.91 -1.61 11.67
N CYS A 70 10.42 -0.74 12.55
CA CYS A 70 9.17 -0.03 12.33
C CYS A 70 9.41 1.46 12.09
N ALA A 71 8.58 2.04 11.22
CA ALA A 71 8.46 3.47 11.03
C ALA A 71 6.98 3.85 10.87
N GLY A 72 6.66 5.12 11.07
CA GLY A 72 5.29 5.58 10.90
C GLY A 72 5.08 7.01 11.32
N ASN A 73 3.86 7.47 11.08
CA ASN A 73 3.33 8.76 11.49
C ASN A 73 1.83 8.61 11.84
N GLY A 74 1.12 9.73 11.97
CA GLY A 74 -0.32 9.74 12.31
C GLY A 74 -1.25 9.10 11.27
N TYR A 75 -0.78 8.83 10.05
CA TYR A 75 -1.58 8.28 8.95
C TYR A 75 -1.24 6.83 8.62
N VAL A 76 0.02 6.44 8.77
CA VAL A 76 0.46 5.08 8.41
C VAL A 76 1.56 4.62 9.36
N SER A 77 1.58 3.32 9.64
CA SER A 77 2.72 2.64 10.24
C SER A 77 3.07 1.43 9.39
N GLY A 78 4.36 1.12 9.30
CA GLY A 78 4.82 -0.10 8.67
C GLY A 78 6.05 -0.64 9.35
N CYS A 79 6.24 -1.95 9.25
CA CYS A 79 7.42 -2.61 9.77
C CYS A 79 7.94 -3.63 8.77
N VAL A 80 9.26 -3.77 8.72
CA VAL A 80 9.95 -4.84 8.01
C VAL A 80 10.55 -5.78 9.05
N GLN A 81 10.30 -7.08 8.91
CA GLN A 81 10.85 -8.09 9.79
C GLN A 81 12.23 -8.51 9.27
N PRO A 82 13.33 -8.33 10.02
CA PRO A 82 14.60 -8.95 9.67
C PRO A 82 14.46 -10.48 9.77
N TYR A 83 15.05 -11.20 8.81
CA TYR A 83 14.91 -12.66 8.66
C TYR A 83 13.47 -13.14 8.50
N GLY A 84 12.58 -12.24 8.10
CA GLY A 84 11.19 -12.55 7.89
C GLY A 84 10.74 -11.95 6.57
N ASP A 85 10.07 -12.78 5.81
CA ASP A 85 9.45 -12.44 4.53
C ASP A 85 8.23 -11.52 4.69
N VAL A 86 8.13 -10.75 5.79
CA VAL A 86 6.89 -10.14 6.21
C VAL A 86 7.01 -8.62 6.27
N LEU A 87 6.20 -7.98 5.43
CA LEU A 87 5.99 -6.55 5.41
C LEU A 87 4.69 -6.25 6.14
N TRP A 88 4.80 -5.59 7.28
CA TRP A 88 3.65 -5.17 8.09
C TRP A 88 3.24 -3.76 7.73
N ILE A 89 1.94 -3.53 7.67
CA ILE A 89 1.37 -2.22 7.37
C ILE A 89 0.08 -2.02 8.16
N LYS A 90 -0.10 -0.81 8.67
CA LYS A 90 -1.27 -0.38 9.41
C LYS A 90 -1.69 0.99 8.93
N ASP A 91 -2.97 1.11 8.62
CA ASP A 91 -3.62 2.41 8.44
C ASP A 91 -3.94 2.98 9.83
N ASN A 92 -3.48 4.20 10.11
CA ASN A 92 -3.73 4.87 11.39
C ASN A 92 -4.86 5.90 11.29
N ALA A 93 -5.32 6.25 10.09
CA ALA A 93 -6.29 7.32 9.88
C ALA A 93 -7.59 6.77 9.28
N SER A 94 -8.71 6.99 9.97
CA SER A 94 -10.04 6.65 9.45
C SER A 94 -10.52 7.70 8.44
N ASN A 95 -9.79 7.87 7.33
CA ASN A 95 -10.12 8.82 6.25
C ASN A 95 -10.59 8.13 4.96
N GLY A 96 -10.78 6.81 5.00
CA GLY A 96 -11.19 6.00 3.85
C GLY A 96 -10.12 5.86 2.76
N ALA A 97 -8.89 6.32 3.01
CA ALA A 97 -7.78 6.13 2.09
C ALA A 97 -7.15 4.74 2.27
N HIS A 98 -6.39 4.32 1.26
CA HIS A 98 -5.53 3.14 1.36
C HIS A 98 -4.10 3.60 1.67
N VAL A 99 -3.37 2.77 2.40
CA VAL A 99 -1.95 2.98 2.67
C VAL A 99 -1.13 1.90 1.96
N THR A 100 0.11 2.22 1.59
CA THR A 100 0.99 1.30 0.86
C THR A 100 2.39 1.34 1.45
N LEU A 101 3.05 0.19 1.57
CA LEU A 101 4.47 0.07 1.86
C LEU A 101 5.14 -0.34 0.55
N LYS A 102 5.99 0.53 0.02
CA LYS A 102 6.81 0.24 -1.16
C LYS A 102 8.15 -0.31 -0.71
N TRP A 103 8.69 -1.27 -1.45
CA TRP A 103 10.01 -1.84 -1.17
C TRP A 103 10.79 -2.09 -2.46
N GLU A 104 12.10 -2.10 -2.33
CA GLU A 104 13.07 -2.37 -3.39
C GLU A 104 14.24 -3.16 -2.80
N ASP A 105 14.61 -4.26 -3.45
CA ASP A 105 15.81 -5.02 -3.13
C ASP A 105 17.02 -4.34 -3.75
N LEU A 106 17.85 -3.70 -2.93
CA LEU A 106 19.03 -2.96 -3.38
C LEU A 106 20.19 -3.87 -3.78
N ASP A 107 20.12 -5.16 -3.45
CA ASP A 107 21.11 -6.16 -3.81
C ASP A 107 20.59 -7.13 -4.90
N GLY A 108 19.36 -6.91 -5.40
CA GLY A 108 18.69 -7.68 -6.45
C GLY A 108 18.01 -6.79 -7.51
N ASP A 109 17.06 -7.36 -8.24
CA ASP A 109 16.26 -6.65 -9.27
C ASP A 109 14.77 -6.56 -8.90
N ARG A 110 14.39 -7.03 -7.71
CA ARG A 110 13.01 -7.13 -7.27
C ARG A 110 12.56 -5.83 -6.59
N TYR A 111 11.33 -5.43 -6.88
CA TYR A 111 10.69 -4.30 -6.21
C TYR A 111 9.19 -4.50 -6.21
N GLY A 112 8.51 -3.86 -5.26
CA GLY A 112 7.09 -4.09 -5.09
C GLY A 112 6.40 -3.22 -4.07
N LYS A 113 5.15 -3.60 -3.79
CA LYS A 113 4.22 -2.90 -2.92
C LYS A 113 3.43 -3.89 -2.09
N CYS A 114 3.26 -3.56 -0.81
CA CYS A 114 2.25 -4.14 0.06
C CYS A 114 1.14 -3.10 0.28
N ARG A 115 -0.05 -3.33 -0.27
CA ARG A 115 -1.17 -2.38 -0.23
C ARG A 115 -2.19 -2.80 0.82
N ASN A 116 -2.48 -1.93 1.78
CA ASN A 116 -3.55 -2.15 2.76
C ASN A 116 -4.83 -1.45 2.30
N THR A 117 -5.87 -2.24 2.06
CA THR A 117 -7.22 -1.76 1.70
C THR A 117 -8.26 -2.01 2.78
N LEU A 118 -7.86 -2.49 3.96
CA LEU A 118 -8.76 -2.91 5.04
C LEU A 118 -9.25 -1.73 5.91
N GLY A 119 -8.57 -0.58 5.83
CA GLY A 119 -8.88 0.62 6.62
C GLY A 119 -8.32 0.56 8.04
N ALA A 120 -8.48 1.67 8.78
CA ALA A 120 -7.89 1.86 10.10
C ALA A 120 -8.41 0.90 11.19
N ASP A 121 -9.66 0.45 11.10
CA ASP A 121 -10.28 -0.42 12.10
C ASP A 121 -9.72 -1.85 12.10
N ALA A 122 -9.16 -2.30 10.98
CA ALA A 122 -8.53 -3.62 10.87
C ALA A 122 -7.21 -3.72 11.67
N GLY A 123 -6.63 -2.57 12.05
CA GLY A 123 -5.36 -2.55 12.74
C GLY A 123 -4.19 -2.99 11.84
N TRP A 124 -3.41 -3.96 12.29
CA TRP A 124 -2.24 -4.44 11.55
C TRP A 124 -2.64 -5.43 10.45
N ALA A 125 -1.99 -5.28 9.30
CA ALA A 125 -2.08 -6.19 8.18
C ALA A 125 -0.66 -6.52 7.69
N ARG A 126 -0.52 -7.59 6.90
CA ARG A 126 0.78 -8.01 6.37
C ARG A 126 0.72 -8.49 4.94
N CYS A 127 1.83 -8.35 4.22
CA CYS A 127 2.12 -9.09 2.99
C CYS A 127 3.32 -10.01 3.24
N ASN A 128 3.26 -11.22 2.69
CA ASN A 128 4.38 -12.14 2.69
C ASN A 128 5.15 -11.98 1.37
N LYS A 129 6.30 -11.33 1.44
CA LYS A 129 7.28 -11.16 0.37
C LYS A 129 8.47 -12.03 0.73
N ASP A 130 8.56 -13.21 0.13
CA ASP A 130 9.70 -14.14 0.18
C ASP A 130 10.96 -13.38 -0.26
N LEU A 131 11.60 -12.65 0.66
CA LEU A 131 12.66 -11.69 0.37
C LEU A 131 14.00 -12.40 0.55
N PRO A 132 14.99 -12.17 -0.33
CA PRO A 132 16.25 -12.90 -0.20
C PRO A 132 16.98 -12.53 1.10
N GLU A 133 17.39 -13.55 1.85
CA GLU A 133 18.13 -13.40 3.10
C GLU A 133 19.46 -12.66 2.91
N ASN A 134 19.83 -11.82 3.87
CA ASN A 134 20.99 -10.93 3.89
C ASN A 134 20.98 -9.80 2.84
N HIS A 135 19.87 -9.55 2.15
CA HIS A 135 19.77 -8.43 1.22
C HIS A 135 19.40 -7.12 1.94
N ARG A 136 19.81 -6.00 1.36
CA ARG A 136 19.39 -4.66 1.79
C ARG A 136 18.10 -4.29 1.08
N ILE A 137 17.07 -4.05 1.87
CA ILE A 137 15.76 -3.65 1.40
C ILE A 137 15.56 -2.17 1.71
N ALA A 138 15.41 -1.36 0.66
CA ALA A 138 14.89 0.00 0.78
C ALA A 138 13.37 -0.05 0.85
N TRP A 139 12.76 0.70 1.75
CA TRP A 139 11.31 0.76 1.86
C TRP A 139 10.81 2.13 2.30
N GLN A 140 9.59 2.45 1.89
CA GLN A 140 8.92 3.70 2.24
C GLN A 140 7.42 3.51 2.37
N LEU A 141 6.80 4.34 3.21
CA LEU A 141 5.36 4.36 3.43
C LEU A 141 4.72 5.42 2.55
N ALA A 142 3.64 5.07 1.88
CA ALA A 142 2.81 5.96 1.08
C ALA A 142 1.41 6.02 1.68
N TYR A 143 0.90 7.23 1.88
CA TYR A 143 -0.39 7.49 2.52
C TYR A 143 -1.03 8.75 1.95
N LYS A 144 -2.32 8.94 2.22
CA LYS A 144 -3.03 10.17 1.88
C LYS A 144 -3.42 10.91 3.15
N VAL A 145 -3.10 12.21 3.18
CA VAL A 145 -3.42 13.10 4.31
C VAL A 145 -4.91 13.47 4.32
N SER A 146 -5.53 13.54 3.14
CA SER A 146 -6.95 13.82 2.93
C SER A 146 -7.51 12.92 1.82
N SER A 147 -8.81 12.98 1.54
CA SER A 147 -9.45 12.25 0.44
C SER A 147 -9.02 12.72 -0.97
N GLY A 148 -7.97 13.54 -1.08
CA GLY A 148 -7.43 14.02 -2.35
C GLY A 148 -6.73 12.95 -3.19
N SER A 149 -6.28 13.35 -4.38
CA SER A 149 -5.50 12.52 -5.31
C SER A 149 -4.07 12.27 -4.83
N ASP A 150 -3.52 13.18 -4.03
CA ASP A 150 -2.08 13.28 -3.84
C ASP A 150 -1.56 12.32 -2.78
N TRP A 151 -0.50 11.61 -3.13
CA TRP A 151 0.21 10.71 -2.23
C TRP A 151 1.29 11.47 -1.48
N SER A 152 1.32 11.27 -0.17
CA SER A 152 2.45 11.64 0.69
C SER A 152 3.33 10.41 0.94
N TYR A 153 4.62 10.64 1.10
CA TYR A 153 5.61 9.59 1.30
C TYR A 153 6.44 9.86 2.56
N SER A 154 6.78 8.81 3.29
CA SER A 154 7.84 8.88 4.31
C SER A 154 9.21 9.04 3.64
N PRO A 155 10.26 9.36 4.42
CA PRO A 155 11.63 9.06 4.01
C PRO A 155 11.79 7.58 3.61
N VAL A 156 12.83 7.31 2.82
CA VAL A 156 13.27 5.94 2.53
C VAL A 156 14.04 5.42 3.74
N TYR A 157 13.69 4.22 4.18
CA TYR A 157 14.38 3.46 5.21
C TYR A 157 15.10 2.30 4.57
N GLU A 158 16.24 1.91 5.13
CA GLU A 158 16.98 0.74 4.68
C GLU A 158 17.13 -0.25 5.83
N THR A 159 16.85 -1.52 5.53
CA THR A 159 16.98 -2.62 6.49
C THR A 159 17.65 -3.79 5.81
N ARG A 160 18.54 -4.47 6.52
CA ARG A 160 19.02 -5.78 6.08
C ARG A 160 18.01 -6.82 6.57
N VAL A 161 17.43 -7.56 5.63
CA VAL A 161 16.60 -8.74 5.94
C VAL A 161 17.47 -9.96 6.10
#